data_AF-A0A9W6XWC0-F1
#
_entry.id   AF-A0A9W6XWC0-F1
#
_cell.length_a   1.000
_cell.length_b   1.000
_cell.length_c   1.000
_cell.angle_alpha   90.00
_cell.angle_beta   90.00
_cell.angle_gamma   90.00
#
_symmetry.space_group_name_H-M   'P 1'
#
loop_
_entity.id
_entity.type
_entity.pdbx_description
1 polymer ?
#
loop_
_entity_poly.entity_id
_entity_poly.type
_entity_poly.pdbx_seq_one_letter_code
_entity_poly.pdbx_strand_id
1 'polypeptide(L)' 'MITRSLAMDLRESNVTVVVINPGYVTTDFSNHQGVIKPADSVQAMANMVAKLSLQDTGMFLNADPAIPSSEFPW' A
#
# COMPACT_ATOMS: atom_id res chain seq x y z
N MET A 1 5.09 -14.81 -1.95
CA MET A 1 4.40 -13.74 -2.72
C MET A 1 5.36 -13.09 -3.69
N ILE A 2 4.89 -12.74 -4.90
CA ILE A 2 5.71 -12.18 -5.98
C ILE A 2 6.35 -10.84 -5.55
N THR A 3 5.61 -9.96 -4.88
CA THR A 3 6.11 -8.64 -4.47
C THR A 3 7.32 -8.72 -3.52
N ARG A 4 7.36 -9.70 -2.62
CA ARG A 4 8.49 -9.91 -1.70
C ARG A 4 9.73 -10.46 -2.42
N SER A 5 9.55 -11.29 -3.45
CA SER A 5 10.66 -11.72 -4.32
C SER A 5 11.20 -10.51 -5.08
N LEU A 6 10.31 -9.75 -5.71
CA LEU A 6 10.68 -8.58 -6.50
C LEU A 6 11.39 -7.50 -5.66
N ALA A 7 11.01 -7.34 -4.39
CA ALA A 7 11.69 -6.45 -3.46
C ALA A 7 13.15 -6.85 -3.18
N MET A 8 13.48 -8.13 -3.22
CA MET A 8 14.86 -8.62 -3.11
C MET A 8 15.60 -8.45 -4.44
N ASP A 9 14.99 -8.87 -5.54
CA ASP A 9 15.61 -8.84 -6.86
C ASP A 9 15.97 -7.42 -7.31
N LEU A 10 15.15 -6.42 -6.97
CA LEU A 10 15.37 -5.03 -7.38
C LEU A 10 16.10 -4.17 -6.35
N ARG A 11 16.51 -4.74 -5.20
CA ARG A 11 17.17 -3.99 -4.12
C ARG A 11 18.48 -3.37 -4.57
N GLU A 12 19.31 -4.12 -5.29
CA GLU A 12 20.60 -3.64 -5.83
C GLU A 12 20.41 -2.57 -6.91
N SER A 13 19.24 -2.52 -7.55
CA SER A 13 18.87 -1.49 -8.54
C SER A 13 18.30 -0.22 -7.89
N ASN A 14 18.30 -0.11 -6.56
CA ASN A 14 17.72 1.01 -5.80
C ASN A 14 16.23 1.26 -6.11
N VAL A 15 15.46 0.19 -6.35
CA VAL A 15 14.00 0.29 -6.55
C VAL A 15 13.29 -0.20 -5.29
N THR A 16 12.46 0.66 -4.71
CA THR A 16 11.57 0.29 -3.60
C THR A 16 10.33 -0.41 -4.14
N VAL A 17 10.00 -1.56 -3.56
CA VAL A 17 8.82 -2.36 -3.92
C VAL A 17 8.02 -2.64 -2.65
N VAL A 18 6.75 -2.25 -2.63
CA VAL A 18 5.85 -2.46 -1.48
C VAL A 18 4.49 -2.99 -1.94
N VAL A 19 3.74 -3.60 -1.02
CA VAL A 19 2.30 -3.84 -1.19
C VAL A 19 1.56 -2.78 -0.41
N ILE A 20 0.49 -2.22 -0.99
CA ILE A 20 -0.37 -1.27 -0.30
C ILE A 20 -1.81 -1.80 -0.33
N ASN A 21 -2.40 -1.98 0.85
CA ASN A 21 -3.84 -2.17 0.98
C ASN A 21 -4.52 -0.80 0.87
N PRO A 22 -5.38 -0.56 -0.13
CA PRO A 22 -6.09 0.72 -0.29
C PRO A 22 -7.22 0.93 0.72
N GLY A 23 -7.50 -0.09 1.55
CA GLY A 23 -8.66 -0.14 2.44
C GLY A 23 -9.94 -0.56 1.71
N TYR A 24 -11.08 -0.47 2.39
CA TYR A 24 -12.38 -0.81 1.80
C TYR A 24 -12.99 0.40 1.07
N VAL A 25 -12.62 0.57 -0.21
CA VAL A 25 -12.91 1.76 -1.02
C VAL A 25 -14.22 1.62 -1.80
N THR A 26 -15.02 2.68 -1.90
CA THR A 26 -16.28 2.76 -2.69
C THR A 26 -16.02 2.84 -4.19
N THR A 27 -15.89 1.68 -4.84
CA THR A 27 -15.65 1.54 -6.29
C THR A 27 -16.60 0.49 -6.86
N ASP A 28 -16.61 0.32 -8.19
CA ASP A 28 -17.38 -0.75 -8.83
C ASP A 28 -16.95 -2.14 -8.32
N PHE A 29 -15.66 -2.32 -7.99
CA PHE A 29 -15.13 -3.56 -7.41
C PHE A 29 -15.77 -3.92 -6.07
N SER A 30 -16.10 -2.92 -5.25
CA SER A 30 -16.81 -3.11 -3.97
C SER A 30 -18.32 -2.93 -4.09
N ASN A 31 -18.87 -2.88 -5.32
CA ASN A 31 -20.27 -2.57 -5.57
C ASN A 31 -20.73 -1.28 -4.87
N HIS A 32 -19.85 -0.29 -4.77
CA HIS A 32 -20.04 0.97 -4.04
C HIS A 32 -20.35 0.82 -2.54
N GLN A 33 -20.01 -0.31 -1.91
CA GLN A 33 -20.28 -0.56 -0.48
C GLN A 33 -19.11 -0.24 0.46
N GLY A 34 -18.01 0.30 -0.08
CA GLY A 34 -16.85 0.72 0.72
C GLY A 34 -17.16 1.78 1.80
N VAL A 35 -16.26 1.94 2.75
CA VAL A 35 -16.31 3.01 3.78
C VAL A 35 -15.40 4.19 3.45
N ILE A 36 -14.45 4.01 2.53
CA ILE A 36 -13.50 5.03 2.08
C ILE A 36 -13.89 5.54 0.69
N LYS A 37 -13.75 6.84 0.42
CA LYS A 37 -13.91 7.38 -0.93
C LYS A 37 -12.64 7.15 -1.76
N PRO A 38 -12.74 6.91 -3.08
CA PRO A 38 -11.56 6.71 -3.93
C PRO A 38 -10.51 7.82 -3.82
N ALA A 39 -10.94 9.08 -3.77
CA ALA A 39 -10.03 10.22 -3.65
C ALA A 39 -9.22 10.19 -2.34
N ASP A 40 -9.86 9.85 -1.22
CA ASP A 40 -9.21 9.79 0.09
C ASP A 40 -8.21 8.63 0.15
N SER A 41 -8.57 7.46 -0.40
CA SER A 41 -7.68 6.29 -0.50
C SER A 41 -6.44 6.62 -1.33
N VAL A 42 -6.61 7.20 -2.52
CA VAL A 42 -5.48 7.57 -3.39
C VAL A 42 -4.61 8.65 -2.77
N GLN A 43 -5.19 9.64 -2.10
CA GLN A 43 -4.42 10.66 -1.39
C GLN A 43 -3.56 10.06 -0.27
N ALA A 44 -4.11 9.12 0.50
CA ALA A 44 -3.35 8.40 1.53
C ALA A 44 -2.21 7.57 0.92
N MET A 45 -2.48 6.81 -0.14
CA MET A 45 -1.46 6.03 -0.85
C MET A 45 -0.36 6.91 -1.44
N ALA A 46 -0.71 8.03 -2.08
CA ALA A 46 0.26 8.97 -2.64
C ALA A 46 1.18 9.57 -1.55
N ASN A 47 0.60 9.93 -0.40
CA ASN A 47 1.36 10.42 0.75
C ASN A 47 2.31 9.36 1.34
N MET A 48 1.95 8.09 1.28
CA MET A 48 2.82 6.98 1.68
C MET A 48 3.97 6.82 0.68
N VAL A 49 3.65 6.71 -0.61
CA VAL A 49 4.65 6.56 -1.68
C VAL A 49 5.68 7.69 -1.66
N ALA A 50 5.25 8.93 -1.41
CA ALA A 50 6.15 10.09 -1.31
C ALA A 50 7.17 10.02 -0.16
N LYS A 51 6.95 9.16 0.84
CA LYS A 51 7.83 8.99 2.02
C LYS A 51 8.65 7.70 1.99
N LEU A 52 8.41 6.82 1.01
CA LEU A 52 9.10 5.54 0.92
C LEU A 52 10.58 5.71 0.63
N SER A 53 11.35 4.79 1.21
CA SER A 53 12.78 4.65 1.01
C SER A 53 13.13 3.18 0.74
N LEU A 54 14.40 2.88 0.43
CA LEU A 54 14.86 1.51 0.23
C LEU A 54 14.77 0.65 1.50
N GLN A 55 14.63 1.29 2.67
CA GLN A 55 14.44 0.64 3.97
C GLN A 55 13.07 -0.04 4.06
N ASP A 56 12.09 0.49 3.33
CA ASP A 56 10.69 0.06 3.38
C ASP A 56 10.37 -1.01 2.34
N THR A 57 11.34 -1.40 1.50
CA THR A 57 11.13 -2.40 0.45
C THR A 57 10.78 -3.76 1.04
N GLY A 58 9.74 -4.40 0.51
CA GLY A 58 9.22 -5.67 1.00
C GLY A 58 8.26 -5.55 2.19
N MET A 59 7.77 -4.34 2.52
CA MET A 59 6.69 -4.13 3.49
C MET A 59 5.30 -4.32 2.88
N PHE A 60 4.32 -4.64 3.74
CA PHE A 60 2.90 -4.62 3.43
C PHE A 60 2.22 -3.49 4.19
N LEU A 61 1.96 -2.39 3.51
CA LEU A 61 1.44 -1.15 4.07
C LEU A 61 -0.08 -1.07 3.98
N ASN A 62 -0.69 -0.38 4.93
CA ASN A 62 -2.13 -0.17 4.98
C ASN A 62 -2.47 1.32 4.89
N ALA A 63 -3.24 1.70 3.86
CA ALA A 63 -3.72 3.07 3.65
C ALA A 63 -5.10 3.35 4.28
N ASP A 64 -5.73 2.35 4.91
CA ASP A 64 -7.02 2.52 5.58
C ASP A 64 -6.88 3.33 6.88
N PRO A 65 -7.47 4.54 6.99
CA PRO A 65 -7.37 5.36 8.19
C PRO A 65 -8.17 4.80 9.37
N ALA A 66 -9.12 3.88 9.15
CA ALA A 66 -9.90 3.25 10.21
C ALA A 66 -9.12 2.14 10.93
N ILE A 67 -8.02 1.65 10.34
CA ILE A 67 -7.18 0.62 10.93
C ILE A 67 -5.88 1.27 11.43
N PRO A 68 -5.60 1.24 12.75
CA PRO A 68 -4.46 1.96 13.33
C PRO A 68 -3.10 1.35 13.00
N SER A 69 -3.06 0.15 12.41
CA SER A 69 -1.80 -0.47 11.97
C SER A 69 -1.41 0.06 10.59
N SER A 70 -0.25 0.68 10.51
CA SER A 70 0.36 1.15 9.26
C SER A 70 0.98 0.02 8.42
N GLU A 71 1.32 -1.09 9.06
CA GLU A 71 1.90 -2.28 8.43
C GLU A 71 1.08 -3.51 8.81
N PHE A 72 0.87 -4.41 7.85
CA PHE A 72 0.22 -5.69 8.04
C PHE A 72 1.23 -6.84 8.08
N PRO A 73 0.92 -7.92 8.82
CA PRO A 73 1.68 -9.16 8.70
C PRO A 73 1.50 -9.76 7.30
N TRP A 74 2.51 -10.50 6.88
CA TRP A 74 2.48 -11.32 5.66
C TRP A 74 1.65 -12.59 5.85
#